data_AF-A0A0G1TTE5-F1
#
_entry.id   AF-A0A0G1TTE5-F1
#
_cell.length_a   1.000
_cell.length_b   1.000
_cell.length_c   1.000
_cell.angle_alpha   90.00
_cell.angle_beta   90.00
_cell.angle_gamma   90.00
#
_symmetry.space_group_name_H-M   'P 1'
#
loop_
_entity.id
_entity.type
_entity.pdbx_description
1 polymer ?
#
loop_
_entity_poly.entity_id
_entity_poly.type
_entity_poly.pdbx_seq_one_letter_code
_entity_poly.pdbx_strand_id
1 'polypeptide(L)'
;NGLVYLPVEGKETAPETDRYQTIHFDKGPTVMDGETALKYVRSRKGTNGEGTDFARSKRQQKMILAIKDKVLSLQTLMNIPKLKELYDIYSKNVDTNIDFETAQSFYLLSQKLNFNSFRTFVLDDRSAASEGGLLYAPVDRSLYGDAYVLIPRAGDFSQIHAYVQKFIFGE
;
A
#
# COMPACT_ATOMS: atom_id res chain seq x y z
N ASN A 1 17.19 11.52 0.11
CA ASN A 1 16.75 12.83 -0.40
C ASN A 1 16.37 12.65 -1.84
N GLY A 2 15.09 12.70 -2.17
CA GLY A 2 14.63 12.49 -3.53
C GLY A 2 13.36 13.27 -3.81
N LEU A 3 13.26 13.78 -5.04
CA LEU A 3 12.03 14.36 -5.55
C LEU A 3 11.08 13.23 -5.90
N VAL A 4 9.81 13.39 -5.55
CA VAL A 4 8.71 12.55 -6.02
C VAL A 4 7.69 13.42 -6.74
N TYR A 5 7.17 12.89 -7.84
CA TYR A 5 6.21 13.57 -8.68
C TYR A 5 4.83 13.01 -8.45
N LEU A 6 3.91 13.90 -8.09
CA LEU A 6 2.51 13.60 -7.79
C LEU A 6 1.64 13.97 -9.00
N PRO A 7 0.85 13.05 -9.55
CA PRO A 7 -0.15 13.39 -10.56
C PRO A 7 -1.14 14.43 -10.03
N VAL A 8 -1.34 15.51 -10.78
CA VAL A 8 -2.36 16.52 -10.49
C VAL A 8 -3.69 16.02 -11.07
N GLU A 9 -4.70 15.93 -10.22
CA GLU A 9 -6.03 15.45 -10.58
C GLU A 9 -6.67 16.36 -11.65
N GLY A 10 -7.28 15.75 -12.67
CA GLY A 10 -7.92 16.46 -13.79
C GLY A 10 -6.93 16.99 -14.84
N LYS A 11 -5.63 16.73 -14.68
CA LYS A 11 -4.58 17.10 -15.64
C LYS A 11 -4.02 15.91 -16.39
N GLU A 12 -4.75 14.81 -16.50
CA GLU A 12 -4.28 13.57 -17.11
C GLU A 12 -3.92 13.74 -18.60
N THR A 13 -4.55 14.70 -19.28
CA THR A 13 -4.35 15.05 -20.70
C THR A 13 -3.53 16.33 -20.92
N ALA A 14 -3.10 17.02 -19.86
CA ALA A 14 -2.33 18.25 -19.94
C ALA A 14 -0.88 18.00 -20.42
N PRO A 15 -0.15 19.03 -20.88
CA PRO A 15 1.29 18.92 -21.14
C PRO A 15 2.04 18.36 -19.94
N GLU A 16 3.05 17.50 -20.16
CA GLU A 16 3.69 16.72 -19.10
C GLU A 16 4.18 17.53 -17.91
N THR A 17 4.64 18.76 -18.14
CA THR A 17 5.07 19.73 -17.12
C THR A 17 3.97 20.09 -16.13
N ASP A 18 2.71 20.07 -16.56
CA ASP A 18 1.57 20.47 -15.74
C ASP A 18 0.87 19.27 -15.09
N ARG A 19 1.17 18.06 -15.56
CA ARG A 19 0.58 16.81 -15.05
C ARG A 19 1.08 16.45 -13.65
N TYR A 20 2.22 17.01 -13.23
CA TYR A 20 2.88 16.59 -12.00
C TYR A 20 3.31 17.76 -11.11
N GLN A 21 3.02 17.63 -9.82
CA GLN A 21 3.61 18.46 -8.79
C GLN A 21 4.89 17.79 -8.27
N THR A 22 5.94 18.57 -8.06
CA THR A 22 7.17 18.10 -7.39
C THR A 22 7.03 18.23 -5.87
N ILE A 23 7.32 17.15 -5.16
CA ILE A 23 7.31 17.09 -3.69
C ILE A 23 8.63 16.48 -3.24
N HIS A 24 9.17 16.99 -2.14
CA HIS A 24 10.43 16.53 -1.58
C HIS A 24 10.20 15.83 -0.24
N PHE A 25 10.84 14.68 -0.05
CA PHE A 25 10.91 14.00 1.24
C PHE A 25 12.36 13.73 1.60
N ASP A 26 12.75 14.17 2.80
CA ASP A 26 14.04 13.85 3.38
C ASP A 26 14.07 12.41 3.89
N LYS A 27 15.27 11.82 3.90
CA LYS A 27 15.44 10.49 4.49
C LYS A 27 15.36 10.60 6.01
N GLY A 28 14.43 9.87 6.62
CA GLY A 28 14.33 9.76 8.08
C GLY A 28 12.88 9.61 8.53
N PRO A 29 12.65 9.54 9.85
CA PRO A 29 11.30 9.66 10.40
C PRO A 29 10.69 11.01 10.02
N THR A 30 9.46 11.01 9.54
CA THR A 30 8.72 12.22 9.19
C THR A 30 7.29 12.08 9.68
N VAL A 31 6.82 13.07 10.44
CA VAL A 31 5.41 13.17 10.82
C VAL A 31 4.68 13.85 9.65
N MET A 32 3.60 13.24 9.20
CA MET A 32 2.80 13.72 8.07
C MET A 32 1.37 13.97 8.53
N ASP A 33 0.78 15.06 8.05
CA ASP A 33 -0.67 15.23 8.07
C ASP A 33 -1.34 14.40 6.97
N GLY A 34 -2.68 14.39 6.94
CA GLY A 34 -3.44 13.60 5.97
C GLY A 34 -3.15 13.97 4.51
N GLU A 35 -2.97 15.26 4.22
CA GLU A 35 -2.68 15.73 2.87
C GLU A 35 -1.28 15.29 2.41
N THR A 36 -0.27 15.45 3.25
CA THR A 36 1.11 15.03 2.98
C THR A 36 1.21 13.52 2.86
N ALA A 37 0.52 12.79 3.74
CA ALA A 37 0.41 11.33 3.69
C ALA A 37 -0.21 10.85 2.36
N LEU A 38 -1.29 11.49 1.92
CA LEU A 38 -1.95 11.18 0.65
C LEU A 38 -1.00 11.43 -0.54
N LYS A 39 -0.30 12.57 -0.54
CA LYS A 39 0.69 12.90 -1.57
C LYS A 39 1.84 11.88 -1.59
N TYR A 40 2.32 11.45 -0.42
CA TYR A 40 3.36 10.44 -0.28
C TYR A 40 2.97 9.11 -0.92
N VAL A 41 1.78 8.58 -0.62
CA VAL A 41 1.33 7.27 -1.14
C VAL A 41 0.86 7.31 -2.60
N ARG A 42 0.53 8.48 -3.15
CA ARG A 42 0.12 8.66 -4.56
C ARG A 42 1.29 8.92 -5.51
N SER A 43 2.46 9.28 -5.00
CA SER A 43 3.62 9.61 -5.83
C SER A 43 4.06 8.43 -6.72
N ARG A 44 4.32 8.69 -8.01
CA ARG A 44 4.63 7.66 -9.02
C ARG A 44 6.00 7.80 -9.66
N LYS A 45 6.50 9.02 -9.88
CA LYS A 45 7.85 9.24 -10.42
C LYS A 45 8.78 9.69 -9.31
N GLY A 46 10.08 9.42 -9.45
CA GLY A 46 11.10 9.91 -8.53
C GLY A 46 12.49 9.65 -9.07
N THR A 47 13.46 10.44 -8.62
CA THR A 47 14.81 10.47 -9.20
C THR A 47 15.77 9.42 -8.65
N ASN A 48 15.35 8.62 -7.66
CA ASN A 48 16.23 7.72 -6.89
C ASN A 48 15.69 6.29 -6.77
N GLY A 49 15.21 5.68 -7.86
CA GLY A 49 14.59 4.34 -7.82
C GLY A 49 13.16 4.32 -7.25
N GLU A 50 12.67 5.48 -6.83
CA GLU A 50 11.33 5.73 -6.28
C GLU A 50 10.28 5.99 -7.39
N GLY A 51 10.65 5.86 -8.66
CA GLY A 51 9.80 6.17 -9.82
C GLY A 51 8.99 5.00 -10.38
N THR A 52 8.71 3.98 -9.58
CA THR A 52 7.97 2.78 -10.04
C THR A 52 6.68 2.59 -9.25
N ASP A 53 5.70 1.93 -9.87
CA ASP A 53 4.46 1.55 -9.18
C ASP A 53 4.74 0.59 -8.00
N PHE A 54 5.82 -0.19 -8.06
CA PHE A 54 6.27 -1.04 -6.95
C PHE A 54 6.86 -0.23 -5.79
N ALA A 55 7.60 0.84 -6.06
CA ALA A 55 8.03 1.78 -5.01
C ALA A 55 6.83 2.46 -4.35
N ARG A 56 5.79 2.79 -5.12
CA ARG A 56 4.51 3.28 -4.59
C ARG A 56 3.84 2.25 -3.67
N SER A 57 3.78 0.98 -4.06
CA SER A 57 3.26 -0.09 -3.18
C SER A 57 4.03 -0.20 -1.87
N LYS A 58 5.36 -0.06 -1.90
CA LYS A 58 6.18 -0.03 -0.66
C LYS A 58 5.84 1.15 0.25
N ARG A 59 5.56 2.34 -0.31
CA ARG A 59 5.12 3.51 0.49
C ARG A 59 3.73 3.30 1.11
N GLN A 60 2.81 2.70 0.36
CA GLN A 60 1.49 2.33 0.87
C GLN A 60 1.61 1.34 2.04
N GLN A 61 2.47 0.32 1.92
CA GLN A 61 2.76 -0.60 3.03
C GLN A 61 3.32 0.12 4.25
N LYS A 62 4.29 1.04 4.07
CA LYS A 62 4.82 1.87 5.17
C LYS A 62 3.73 2.70 5.86
N MET A 63 2.81 3.28 5.10
CA MET A 63 1.69 4.04 5.64
C MET A 63 0.76 3.14 6.49
N ILE A 64 0.40 1.96 6.00
CA ILE A 64 -0.41 0.99 6.74
C ILE A 64 0.27 0.60 8.06
N LEU A 65 1.57 0.35 8.04
CA LEU A 65 2.34 0.02 9.24
C LEU A 65 2.38 1.17 10.24
N ALA A 66 2.55 2.41 9.77
CA ALA A 66 2.52 3.59 10.62
C ALA A 66 1.14 3.83 11.25
N ILE A 67 0.06 3.61 10.49
CA ILE A 67 -1.32 3.66 11.01
C ILE A 67 -1.51 2.58 12.08
N LYS A 68 -1.07 1.35 11.81
CA LYS A 68 -1.11 0.23 12.77
C LYS A 68 -0.36 0.61 14.06
N ASP A 69 0.87 1.11 13.97
CA ASP A 69 1.64 1.53 15.16
C ASP A 69 0.94 2.66 15.94
N LYS A 70 0.25 3.58 15.26
CA LYS A 70 -0.50 4.66 15.91
C LYS A 70 -1.77 4.17 16.60
N VAL A 71 -2.54 3.29 15.96
CA VAL A 71 -3.75 2.68 16.51
C VAL A 71 -3.42 1.79 17.70
N LEU A 72 -2.31 1.04 17.62
CA LEU A 72 -1.84 0.15 18.70
C LEU A 72 -0.96 0.85 19.74
N SER A 73 -0.83 2.18 19.69
CA SER A 73 -0.06 2.92 20.69
C SER A 73 -0.73 2.85 22.06
N LEU A 74 0.06 2.76 23.14
CA LEU A 74 -0.42 2.62 24.51
C LEU A 74 -1.50 3.67 24.88
N GLN A 75 -1.36 4.91 24.38
CA GLN A 75 -2.33 5.98 24.62
C GLN A 75 -3.69 5.69 23.98
N THR A 76 -3.72 5.13 22.78
CA THR A 76 -4.96 4.69 22.13
C THR A 76 -5.48 3.42 22.80
N LEU A 77 -4.58 2.51 23.20
CA LEU A 77 -4.97 1.22 23.78
C LEU A 77 -5.77 1.37 25.09
N MET A 78 -5.43 2.35 25.93
CA MET A 78 -6.08 2.55 27.22
C MET A 78 -7.36 3.39 27.14
N ASN A 79 -7.81 3.79 25.94
CA ASN A 79 -8.92 4.72 25.76
C ASN A 79 -10.04 4.13 24.87
N ILE A 80 -10.96 3.39 25.51
CA ILE A 80 -12.12 2.76 24.84
C ILE A 80 -13.01 3.78 24.11
N PRO A 81 -13.38 4.95 24.69
CA PRO A 81 -14.09 5.98 23.94
C PRO A 81 -13.37 6.41 22.65
N LYS A 82 -12.04 6.55 22.70
CA LYS A 82 -11.24 6.92 21.52
C LYS A 82 -11.27 5.84 20.44
N LEU A 83 -11.23 4.57 20.83
CA LEU A 83 -11.36 3.46 19.88
C LEU A 83 -12.71 3.48 19.17
N LYS A 84 -13.79 3.75 19.90
CA LYS A 84 -15.13 3.89 19.30
C LYS A 84 -15.19 5.07 18.32
N GLU A 85 -14.68 6.24 18.72
CA GLU A 85 -14.61 7.43 17.86
C GLU A 85 -13.84 7.15 16.56
N LEU A 86 -12.68 6.49 16.66
CA LEU A 86 -11.88 6.09 15.50
C LEU A 86 -12.63 5.11 14.59
N TYR A 87 -13.31 4.11 15.16
CA TYR A 87 -14.12 3.17 14.40
C TYR A 87 -15.27 3.88 13.68
N ASP A 88 -16.02 4.74 14.37
CA ASP A 88 -17.16 5.46 13.77
C ASP A 88 -16.71 6.35 12.60
N ILE A 89 -15.55 7.01 12.72
CA ILE A 89 -14.93 7.78 11.63
C ILE A 89 -14.54 6.86 10.49
N TYR A 90 -13.89 5.73 10.78
CA TYR A 90 -13.47 4.77 9.76
C TYR A 90 -14.66 4.18 9.00
N SER A 91 -15.67 3.65 9.70
CA SER A 91 -16.84 3.02 9.08
C SER A 91 -17.70 4.01 8.28
N LYS A 92 -17.64 5.31 8.60
CA LYS A 92 -18.32 6.36 7.84
C LYS A 92 -17.63 6.68 6.51
N ASN A 93 -16.31 6.48 6.42
CA ASN A 93 -15.50 6.91 5.28
C ASN A 93 -14.88 5.75 4.49
N VAL A 94 -15.01 4.52 4.98
CA VAL A 94 -14.45 3.31 4.37
C VAL A 94 -15.52 2.24 4.31
N ASP A 95 -15.78 1.71 3.12
CA ASP A 95 -16.65 0.57 2.93
C ASP A 95 -16.03 -0.68 3.56
N THR A 96 -16.68 -1.21 4.57
CA THR A 96 -16.22 -2.37 5.35
C THR A 96 -17.41 -3.16 5.86
N ASN A 97 -17.25 -4.48 5.93
CA ASN A 97 -18.18 -5.38 6.62
C ASN A 97 -17.71 -5.77 8.02
N ILE A 98 -16.58 -5.21 8.49
CA ILE A 98 -16.08 -5.39 9.84
C ILE A 98 -16.92 -4.51 10.77
N ASP A 99 -17.72 -5.14 11.62
CA ASP A 99 -18.48 -4.44 12.66
C ASP A 99 -17.61 -4.04 13.86
N PHE A 100 -18.19 -3.27 14.79
CA PHE A 100 -17.44 -2.76 15.94
C PHE A 100 -16.98 -3.89 16.88
N GLU A 101 -17.78 -4.94 17.05
CA GLU A 101 -17.45 -6.08 17.91
C GLU A 101 -16.27 -6.89 17.33
N THR A 102 -16.26 -7.11 16.02
CA THR A 102 -15.16 -7.74 15.30
C THR A 102 -13.91 -6.87 15.36
N ALA A 103 -14.03 -5.55 15.16
CA ALA A 103 -12.91 -4.62 15.31
C ALA A 103 -12.33 -4.65 16.73
N GLN A 104 -13.18 -4.70 17.75
CA GLN A 104 -12.75 -4.86 19.15
C GLN A 104 -12.04 -6.21 19.38
N SER A 105 -12.52 -7.28 18.76
CA SER A 105 -11.90 -8.61 18.84
C SER A 105 -10.51 -8.63 18.20
N PHE A 106 -10.35 -8.02 17.01
CA PHE A 106 -9.03 -7.85 16.38
C PHE A 106 -8.08 -7.03 17.23
N TYR A 107 -8.61 -5.98 17.86
CA TYR A 107 -7.87 -5.16 18.78
C TYR A 107 -7.38 -5.96 20.01
N LEU A 108 -8.23 -6.77 20.64
CA LEU A 108 -7.83 -7.62 21.77
C LEU A 108 -6.82 -8.70 21.36
N LEU A 109 -7.00 -9.28 20.16
CA LEU A 109 -6.04 -10.23 19.58
C LEU A 109 -4.68 -9.55 19.38
N SER A 110 -4.66 -8.31 18.87
CA SER A 110 -3.43 -7.57 18.63
C SER A 110 -2.56 -7.43 19.89
N GLN A 111 -3.16 -7.25 21.07
CA GLN A 111 -2.42 -7.15 22.34
C GLN A 111 -1.67 -8.44 22.70
N LYS A 112 -2.05 -9.57 22.10
CA LYS A 112 -1.42 -10.89 22.31
C LYS A 112 -0.39 -11.23 21.24
N LEU A 113 -0.26 -10.40 20.20
CA LEU A 113 0.63 -10.63 19.07
C LEU A 113 1.91 -9.80 19.19
N ASN A 114 3.02 -10.37 18.72
CA ASN A 114 4.26 -9.64 18.55
C ASN A 114 4.30 -9.04 17.13
N PHE A 115 4.20 -7.71 17.04
CA PHE A 115 4.23 -6.98 15.77
C PHE A 115 5.64 -6.56 15.32
N ASN A 116 6.70 -7.02 15.98
CA ASN A 116 8.08 -6.71 15.59
C ASN A 116 8.47 -7.36 14.25
N SER A 117 7.80 -8.45 13.87
CA SER A 117 7.97 -9.10 12.57
C SER A 117 6.67 -9.06 11.78
N PHE A 118 6.67 -8.28 10.71
CA PHE A 118 5.65 -8.33 9.67
C PHE A 118 6.30 -8.79 8.38
N ARG A 119 5.60 -9.62 7.61
CA ARG A 119 6.02 -9.98 6.27
C ARG A 119 5.22 -9.14 5.28
N THR A 120 5.87 -8.58 4.28
CA THR A 120 5.21 -8.01 3.11
C THR A 120 5.80 -8.61 1.84
N PHE A 121 5.01 -8.64 0.79
CA PHE A 121 5.48 -8.93 -0.57
C PHE A 121 4.72 -8.04 -1.54
N VAL A 122 5.21 -7.98 -2.78
CA VAL A 122 4.56 -7.29 -3.89
C VAL A 122 4.56 -8.26 -5.06
N LEU A 123 3.41 -8.39 -5.72
CA LEU A 123 3.36 -9.12 -7.00
C LEU A 123 3.89 -8.22 -8.09
N ASP A 124 4.95 -8.65 -8.78
CA ASP A 124 5.64 -7.84 -9.78
C ASP A 124 6.11 -8.63 -11.00
N ASP A 125 6.72 -7.91 -11.95
CA ASP A 125 7.20 -8.41 -13.24
C ASP A 125 8.71 -8.62 -13.33
N ARG A 126 9.46 -8.41 -12.25
CA ARG A 126 10.93 -8.23 -12.30
C ARG A 126 11.71 -8.99 -11.23
N SER A 127 11.09 -9.32 -10.11
CA SER A 127 11.70 -10.07 -9.01
C SER A 127 11.72 -11.56 -9.32
N ALA A 128 12.42 -12.35 -8.50
CA ALA A 128 12.34 -13.80 -8.61
C ALA A 128 10.92 -14.30 -8.26
N ALA A 129 10.51 -15.45 -8.80
CA ALA A 129 9.22 -16.05 -8.46
C ALA A 129 9.07 -16.33 -6.95
N SER A 130 10.18 -16.67 -6.28
CA SER A 130 10.25 -16.84 -4.82
C SER A 130 10.05 -15.56 -4.02
N GLU A 131 10.06 -14.39 -4.67
CA GLU A 131 9.92 -13.07 -4.06
C GLU A 131 8.66 -12.33 -4.54
N GLY A 132 7.77 -13.02 -5.28
CA GLY A 132 6.53 -12.44 -5.81
C GLY A 132 6.59 -12.00 -7.28
N GLY A 133 7.68 -12.28 -8.00
CA GLY A 133 7.83 -12.01 -9.43
C GLY A 133 7.01 -12.94 -10.34
N LEU A 134 5.70 -12.97 -10.11
CA LEU A 134 4.75 -13.91 -10.72
C LEU A 134 3.95 -13.32 -11.88
N LEU A 135 4.19 -12.06 -12.22
CA LEU A 135 3.51 -11.36 -13.32
C LEU A 135 4.46 -11.09 -14.48
N TYR A 136 3.92 -10.76 -15.65
CA TYR A 136 4.66 -10.19 -16.76
C TYR A 136 3.81 -9.15 -17.49
N ALA A 137 4.48 -8.21 -18.16
CA ALA A 137 3.82 -7.29 -19.10
C ALA A 137 4.03 -7.82 -20.53
N PRO A 138 2.96 -8.04 -21.31
CA PRO A 138 3.10 -8.53 -22.67
C PRO A 138 3.72 -7.45 -23.58
N VAL A 139 4.51 -7.91 -24.56
CA VAL A 139 5.11 -7.05 -25.59
C VAL A 139 4.04 -6.56 -26.56
N ASP A 140 3.20 -7.48 -27.05
CA ASP A 140 2.00 -7.15 -27.82
C ASP A 140 0.84 -6.83 -26.85
N ARG A 141 0.33 -5.61 -26.95
CA ARG A 141 -0.74 -5.08 -26.08
C ARG A 141 -2.02 -4.81 -26.85
N SER A 142 -2.10 -5.22 -28.12
CA SER A 142 -3.27 -5.00 -28.98
C SER A 142 -4.56 -5.57 -28.36
N LEU A 143 -4.47 -6.74 -27.72
CA LEU A 143 -5.59 -7.38 -27.01
C LEU A 143 -6.10 -6.58 -25.79
N TYR A 144 -5.34 -5.58 -25.34
CA TYR A 144 -5.63 -4.76 -24.16
C TYR A 144 -5.80 -3.28 -24.52
N GLY A 145 -6.03 -2.96 -25.80
CA GLY A 145 -6.17 -1.57 -26.25
C GLY A 145 -4.91 -0.74 -26.01
N ASP A 146 -3.74 -1.34 -26.20
CA ASP A 146 -2.41 -0.76 -25.97
C ASP A 146 -2.11 -0.35 -24.51
N ALA A 147 -3.00 -0.69 -23.57
CA ALA A 147 -2.80 -0.42 -22.16
C ALA A 147 -1.65 -1.26 -21.58
N TYR A 148 -0.92 -0.68 -20.63
CA TYR A 148 0.01 -1.45 -19.82
C TYR A 148 -0.77 -2.32 -18.84
N VAL A 149 -0.61 -3.64 -18.97
CA VAL A 149 -1.26 -4.64 -18.13
C VAL A 149 -0.22 -5.59 -17.52
N LEU A 150 -0.57 -6.20 -16.39
CA LEU A 150 0.20 -7.25 -15.75
C LEU A 150 -0.62 -8.55 -15.75
N ILE A 151 -0.02 -9.62 -16.26
CA ILE A 151 -0.68 -10.91 -16.47
C ILE A 151 0.07 -11.97 -15.66
N PRO A 152 -0.63 -12.92 -15.00
CA PRO A 152 0.02 -14.06 -14.36
C PRO A 152 0.89 -14.86 -15.34
N ARG A 153 2.13 -15.16 -14.95
CA ARG A 153 3.09 -15.93 -15.77
C ARG A 153 2.60 -17.36 -16.08
N ALA A 154 1.80 -17.95 -15.20
CA ALA A 154 1.24 -19.29 -15.37
C ALA A 154 0.09 -19.36 -16.39
N GLY A 155 -0.41 -18.22 -16.88
CA GLY A 155 -1.64 -18.13 -17.67
C GLY A 155 -2.92 -18.16 -16.84
N ASP A 156 -2.82 -18.49 -15.55
CA ASP A 156 -3.89 -18.46 -14.56
C ASP A 156 -3.37 -17.98 -13.19
N PHE A 157 -4.22 -18.00 -12.17
CA PHE A 157 -3.87 -17.55 -10.81
C PHE A 157 -3.26 -18.65 -9.92
N SER A 158 -3.02 -19.86 -10.42
CA SER A 158 -2.60 -21.01 -9.61
C SER A 158 -1.30 -20.75 -8.84
N GLN A 159 -0.28 -20.22 -9.51
CA GLN A 159 1.01 -19.90 -8.88
C GLN A 159 0.89 -18.76 -7.86
N ILE A 160 0.02 -17.78 -8.12
CA ILE A 160 -0.24 -16.69 -7.19
C ILE A 160 -0.93 -17.24 -5.93
N HIS A 161 -1.96 -18.08 -6.09
CA HIS A 161 -2.64 -18.73 -4.97
C HIS A 161 -1.67 -19.58 -4.14
N ALA A 162 -0.86 -20.42 -4.78
CA ALA A 162 0.13 -21.24 -4.09
C ALA A 162 1.15 -20.37 -3.34
N TYR A 163 1.63 -19.28 -3.96
CA TYR A 163 2.55 -18.34 -3.31
C TYR A 163 1.90 -17.67 -2.10
N VAL A 164 0.67 -17.18 -2.22
CA VAL A 164 -0.06 -16.51 -1.11
C VAL A 164 -0.33 -17.49 0.02
N GLN A 165 -0.76 -18.71 -0.29
CA GLN A 165 -0.99 -19.76 0.70
C GLN A 165 0.30 -20.07 1.47
N LYS A 166 1.40 -20.31 0.76
CA LYS A 166 2.73 -20.50 1.36
C LYS A 166 3.17 -19.30 2.19
N PHE A 167 2.92 -18.09 1.70
CA PHE A 167 3.32 -16.86 2.38
C PHE A 167 2.54 -16.65 3.69
N ILE A 168 1.26 -16.99 3.74
CA ILE A 168 0.41 -16.85 4.92
C ILE A 168 0.68 -17.98 5.91
N PHE A 169 0.63 -19.24 5.45
CA PHE A 169 0.61 -20.42 6.32
C PHE A 169 1.96 -21.12 6.47
N GLY A 170 2.94 -20.83 5.62
CA GLY A 170 4.28 -21.42 5.69
C GLY A 170 4.41 -22.82 5.11
N GLU A 171 3.38 -23.33 4.43
CA GLU A 171 3.35 -24.65 3.77
C GLU A 171 3.73 -24.56 2.28
#